data_AF-A0A7V9TVM5-F1
#
_entry.id   AF-A0A7V9TVM5-F1
#
_cell.length_a   1.000
_cell.length_b   1.000
_cell.length_c   1.000
_cell.angle_alpha   90.00
_cell.angle_beta   90.00
_cell.angle_gamma   90.00
#
_symmetry.space_group_name_H-M   'P 1'
#
loop_
_entity.id
_entity.type
_entity.pdbx_description
1 polymer ?
#
loop_
_entity_poly.entity_id
_entity_poly.type
_entity_poly.pdbx_seq_one_letter_code
_entity_poly.pdbx_strand_id
1 'polypeptide(L)' 'MTQAAVERAMKLQDVMLRAMAKRITWFQAAEILGISCRQMQRWHTRFEHEGYEGLF' A
#
# COMPACT_ATOMS: atom_id res chain seq x y z
N MET A 1 -17.40 -10.34 -0.64
CA MET A 1 -15.95 -10.27 -0.96
C MET A 1 -15.47 -11.68 -1.30
N THR A 2 -14.75 -11.88 -2.39
CA THR A 2 -14.20 -13.21 -2.74
C THR A 2 -12.90 -13.46 -1.96
N GLN A 3 -12.54 -14.72 -1.72
CA GLN A 3 -11.30 -15.08 -1.00
C GLN A 3 -10.05 -14.42 -1.64
N ALA A 4 -10.00 -14.37 -2.98
CA ALA A 4 -8.93 -13.69 -3.72
C ALA A 4 -8.85 -12.17 -3.45
N ALA A 5 -9.99 -11.51 -3.18
CA ALA A 5 -10.01 -10.09 -2.83
C ALA A 5 -9.43 -9.86 -1.41
N VAL A 6 -9.72 -10.77 -0.48
CA VAL A 6 -9.18 -10.73 0.89
C VAL A 6 -7.67 -10.98 0.90
N GLU A 7 -7.19 -11.99 0.18
CA GLU A 7 -5.77 -12.29 0.05
C GLU A 7 -5.00 -11.12 -0.57
N ARG A 8 -5.56 -10.48 -1.60
CA ARG A 8 -4.95 -9.30 -2.23
C ARG A 8 -4.92 -8.08 -1.32
N ALA A 9 -5.97 -7.87 -0.54
CA ALA A 9 -6.02 -6.80 0.47
C ALA A 9 -4.99 -7.03 1.59
N MET A 10 -4.83 -8.27 2.04
CA MET A 10 -3.86 -8.61 3.09
C MET A 10 -2.41 -8.43 2.60
N LYS A 11 -2.12 -8.81 1.34
CA LYS A 11 -0.82 -8.56 0.72
C LYS A 11 -0.53 -7.06 0.54
N LEU A 12 -1.55 -6.27 0.22
CA LEU A 12 -1.44 -4.81 0.15
C LEU A 12 -1.05 -4.23 1.51
N GLN A 13 -1.74 -4.62 2.58
CA GLN A 13 -1.44 -4.12 3.93
C GLN A 13 -0.02 -4.47 4.38
N ASP A 14 0.45 -5.70 4.17
CA ASP A 14 1.82 -6.11 4.52
C ASP A 14 2.88 -5.29 3.76
N VAL A 15 2.67 -5.06 2.45
CA VAL A 15 3.59 -4.23 1.66
C VAL A 15 3.59 -2.77 2.14
N MET A 16 2.42 -2.21 2.45
CA MET A 16 2.32 -0.85 2.98
C MET A 16 3.02 -0.72 4.35
N LEU A 17 2.84 -1.70 5.25
CA LEU A 17 3.52 -1.73 6.55
C LEU A 17 5.04 -1.77 6.41
N ARG A 18 5.57 -2.55 5.45
CA ARG A 18 7.02 -2.60 5.17
C ARG A 18 7.55 -1.26 4.65
N ALA A 19 6.77 -0.57 3.81
CA ALA A 19 7.13 0.76 3.30
C ALA A 19 7.11 1.82 4.42
N MET A 20 6.09 1.80 5.29
CA MET A 20 6.01 2.69 6.46
C MET A 20 7.14 2.44 7.47
N ALA A 21 7.52 1.18 7.67
CA ALA A 21 8.68 0.81 8.50
C ALA A 21 10.03 1.17 7.85
N LYS A 22 10.03 1.84 6.68
CA LYS A 22 11.21 2.21 5.89
C LYS A 22 12.11 1.02 5.51
N ARG A 23 11.56 -0.21 5.50
CA ARG A 23 12.28 -1.42 5.08
C ARG A 23 12.37 -1.54 3.56
N ILE A 24 11.38 -0.98 2.87
CA ILE A 24 11.34 -0.84 1.41
C ILE A 24 10.95 0.59 1.06
N THR A 25 11.31 1.04 -0.13
CA THR A 25 10.86 2.34 -0.64
C THR A 25 9.43 2.24 -1.16
N TRP A 26 8.73 3.38 -1.24
CA TRP A 26 7.43 3.46 -1.90
C TRP A 26 7.48 3.04 -3.38
N PHE A 27 8.62 3.24 -4.04
CA PHE A 27 8.85 2.76 -5.41
C PHE A 27 8.87 1.22 -5.46
N GLN A 28 9.65 0.58 -4.59
CA GLN A 28 9.72 -0.89 -4.50
C GLN A 28 8.36 -1.49 -4.12
N ALA A 29 7.62 -0.84 -3.24
CA ALA A 29 6.26 -1.24 -2.88
C ALA A 29 5.32 -1.21 -4.10
N ALA A 30 5.46 -0.21 -4.99
CA ALA A 30 4.67 -0.12 -6.22
C ALA A 30 4.98 -1.27 -7.18
N GLU A 31 6.25 -1.63 -7.33
CA GLU A 31 6.70 -2.78 -8.12
C GLU A 31 6.14 -4.10 -7.59
N ILE A 32 6.20 -4.33 -6.27
CA ILE A 32 5.69 -5.54 -5.61
C ILE A 32 4.17 -5.69 -5.81
N LEU A 33 3.43 -4.58 -5.75
CA LEU A 33 1.98 -4.57 -5.93
C LEU A 33 1.55 -4.54 -7.40
N GLY A 34 2.49 -4.34 -8.33
CA GLY A 34 2.21 -4.22 -9.77
C GLY A 34 1.35 -2.99 -10.09
N ILE A 35 1.52 -1.90 -9.34
CA ILE A 35 0.82 -0.62 -9.57
C ILE A 35 1.80 0.46 -10.01
N SER A 36 1.28 1.54 -10.60
CA SER A 36 2.13 2.66 -10.98
C SER A 36 2.68 3.40 -9.75
N CYS A 37 3.89 3.94 -9.84
CA CYS A 37 4.48 4.77 -8.78
C CYS A 37 3.61 5.98 -8.43
N ARG A 38 2.90 6.55 -9.41
CA ARG A 38 1.95 7.65 -9.19
C ARG A 38 0.72 7.23 -8.38
N GLN A 39 0.23 6.00 -8.55
CA GLN A 39 -0.84 5.47 -7.69
C GLN A 39 -0.31 5.29 -6.26
N MET A 40 0.88 4.73 -6.11
CA MET A 40 1.49 4.53 -4.81
C MET A 40 1.76 5.85 -4.06
N GLN A 41 2.28 6.88 -4.74
CA GLN A 41 2.46 8.20 -4.15
C GLN A 41 1.13 8.81 -3.68
N ARG A 42 0.04 8.61 -4.43
CA ARG A 42 -1.28 9.11 -4.04
C ARG A 42 -1.80 8.41 -2.78
N TRP A 43 -1.54 7.11 -2.65
CA TRP A 43 -1.85 6.36 -1.44
C TRP A 43 -0.99 6.82 -0.27
N HIS A 44 0.29 7.07 -0.49
CA HIS A 44 1.19 7.64 0.52
C HIS A 44 0.67 8.99 1.02
N THR A 45 0.34 9.93 0.13
CA THR A 45 -0.18 11.24 0.52
C THR A 45 -1.49 11.13 1.32
N ARG A 46 -2.40 10.23 0.93
CA ARG A 46 -3.62 9.95 1.71
C ARG A 46 -3.28 9.41 3.09
N PHE A 47 -2.37 8.46 3.16
CA PHE A 47 -1.89 7.90 4.43
C PHE A 47 -1.23 8.94 5.34
N GLU A 48 -0.44 9.86 4.78
CA GLU A 48 0.17 10.96 5.55
C GLU A 48 -0.87 11.94 6.10
N HIS A 49 -1.96 12.17 5.35
CA HIS A 49 -3.03 13.09 5.75
C HIS A 49 -4.05 12.48 6.72
N GLU A 50 -4.41 11.21 6.52
CA GLU A 50 -5.56 10.57 7.18
C GLU A 50 -5.13 9.36 8.05
N GLY A 51 -3.82 9.06 8.12
CA GLY A 51 -3.33 7.89 8.85
C GLY A 51 -3.91 6.59 8.29
N TYR A 52 -4.13 5.61 9.17
CA TYR A 52 -4.70 4.31 8.80
C TYR A 52 -6.20 4.40 8.41
N GLU A 53 -6.89 5.49 8.73
CA GLU A 53 -8.29 5.70 8.34
C GLU A 53 -8.44 6.02 6.84
N GLY A 54 -7.42 6.60 6.19
CA GLY A 54 -7.44 6.89 4.74
C GLY A 54 -7.32 5.67 3.81
N LEU A 55 -7.27 4.47 4.39
CA LEU A 55 -7.20 3.19 3.68
C LEU A 55 -8.53 2.44 3.55
N PHE A 56 -9.58 2.86 4.24
CA PHE A 56 -10.90 2.21 4.24
C PHE A 56 -11.95 3.02 3.48
#